data_AF-A0A968MID9-F1
#
_entry.id   AF-A0A968MID9-F1
#
_cell.length_a   1.000
_cell.length_b   1.000
_cell.length_c   1.000
_cell.angle_alpha   90.00
_cell.angle_beta   90.00
_cell.angle_gamma   90.00
#
_symmetry.space_group_name_H-M   'P 1'
#
loop_
_entity.id
_entity.type
_entity.pdbx_description
1 polymer ?
#
loop_
_entity_poly.entity_id
_entity_poly.type
_entity_poly.pdbx_seq_one_letter_code
_entity_poly.pdbx_strand_id
1 'polypeptide(L)'
;MSLIIGLYMLAIGTFLGGVWANESWGRYWAWDPKETWALATVFVYAFIAHMRLIPGLKSLFLFNVMSLIGFSSVIMTYFGVNYYLSGLHSYAKGDRFPVPVFVYYTLISIIVVTTLSYINQRRLNKEGS
;
A
#
# COMPACT_ATOMS: atom_id res chain seq x y z
N MET A 1 -7.87 -14.11 -3.13
CA MET A 1 -8.55 -14.32 -1.85
C MET A 1 -7.98 -13.40 -0.78
N SER A 2 -6.67 -13.47 -0.50
CA SER A 2 -6.00 -12.58 0.49
C SER A 2 -6.28 -11.08 0.34
N LEU A 3 -6.21 -10.51 -0.88
CA LEU A 3 -6.47 -9.08 -1.08
C LEU A 3 -7.91 -8.63 -0.78
N ILE A 4 -8.90 -9.50 -1.01
CA ILE A 4 -10.30 -9.19 -0.74
C ILE A 4 -10.51 -9.11 0.78
N ILE A 5 -9.94 -10.06 1.52
CA ILE A 5 -9.93 -10.05 2.98
C ILE A 5 -9.23 -8.78 3.48
N GLY A 6 -8.06 -8.44 2.92
CA GLY A 6 -7.34 -7.21 3.25
C GLY A 6 -8.16 -5.95 3.00
N LEU A 7 -8.89 -5.87 1.87
CA LEU A 7 -9.79 -4.76 1.57
C LEU A 7 -10.90 -4.61 2.62
N TYR A 8 -11.56 -5.71 3.00
CA TYR A 8 -12.59 -5.68 4.04
C TYR A 8 -12.03 -5.23 5.38
N MET A 9 -10.88 -5.78 5.80
CA MET A 9 -10.25 -5.38 7.07
C MET A 9 -9.80 -3.92 7.05
N LEU A 10 -9.26 -3.41 5.94
CA LEU A 10 -8.87 -2.01 5.79
C LEU A 10 -10.08 -1.07 5.79
N ALA A 11 -11.17 -1.44 5.13
CA ALA A 11 -12.40 -0.64 5.10
C ALA A 11 -13.04 -0.57 6.50
N ILE A 12 -13.19 -1.72 7.18
CA ILE A 12 -13.72 -1.79 8.54
C ILE A 12 -12.79 -1.05 9.51
N GLY A 13 -11.48 -1.26 9.41
CA GLY A 13 -10.49 -0.60 10.25
C GLY A 13 -10.50 0.92 10.09
N THR A 14 -10.59 1.42 8.85
CA THR A 14 -10.71 2.87 8.58
C THR A 14 -12.00 3.44 9.19
N PHE A 15 -13.12 2.72 9.06
CA PHE A 15 -14.40 3.15 9.65
C PHE A 15 -14.36 3.19 11.18
N LEU A 16 -13.87 2.12 11.82
CA LEU A 16 -13.69 2.06 13.28
C LEU A 16 -12.70 3.13 13.76
N GLY A 17 -11.65 3.41 12.99
CA GLY A 17 -10.72 4.50 13.24
C GLY A 17 -11.42 5.86 13.28
N GLY A 18 -12.35 6.12 12.37
CA GLY A 18 -13.15 7.35 12.37
C GLY A 18 -14.07 7.47 13.60
N VAL A 19 -14.67 6.36 14.04
CA VAL A 19 -15.47 6.34 15.30
C VAL A 19 -14.59 6.69 16.49
N TRP A 20 -13.41 6.08 16.58
CA TRP A 20 -12.46 6.35 17.66
C TRP A 20 -11.91 7.79 17.62
N ALA A 21 -11.68 8.35 16.43
CA ALA A 21 -11.27 9.74 16.25
C ALA A 21 -12.34 10.71 16.78
N ASN A 22 -13.62 10.38 16.60
CA ASN A 22 -14.72 11.18 17.15
C ASN A 22 -14.72 11.19 18.69
N GLU A 23 -14.50 10.04 19.31
CA GLU A 23 -14.39 9.95 20.78
C GLU A 23 -13.14 10.66 21.33
N SER A 24 -12.04 10.67 20.57
CA SER A 24 -10.76 11.24 21.03
C SER A 24 -10.66 12.75 20.80
N TRP A 25 -11.18 13.25 19.67
CA TRP A 25 -10.97 14.63 19.21
C TRP A 25 -12.26 15.35 18.79
N GLY A 26 -13.43 14.76 19.02
CA GLY A 26 -14.74 15.38 18.76
C GLY A 26 -15.11 15.50 17.28
N ARG A 27 -14.43 14.77 16.39
CA ARG A 27 -14.74 14.72 14.95
C ARG A 27 -14.38 13.37 14.34
N TYR A 28 -15.17 12.93 13.36
CA TYR A 28 -14.97 11.65 12.67
C TYR A 28 -13.79 11.63 11.69
N TRP A 29 -13.46 12.80 11.11
CA TRP A 29 -12.44 12.91 10.07
C TRP A 29 -11.92 14.35 10.00
N ALA A 30 -10.62 14.50 9.80
CA ALA A 30 -9.87 15.74 9.81
C ALA A 30 -8.96 15.90 8.57
N TRP A 31 -8.91 14.92 7.67
CA TRP A 31 -7.97 14.88 6.53
C TRP A 31 -6.51 14.99 6.97
N ASP A 32 -6.20 14.49 8.15
CA ASP A 32 -4.81 14.44 8.57
C ASP A 32 -4.04 13.44 7.69
N PRO A 33 -2.71 13.50 7.66
CA PRO A 33 -1.92 12.58 6.85
C PRO A 33 -2.24 11.11 7.13
N LYS A 34 -2.57 10.70 8.36
CA LYS A 34 -2.88 9.28 8.65
C LYS A 34 -4.21 8.85 8.08
N GLU A 35 -5.26 9.63 8.33
CA GLU A 35 -6.59 9.41 7.77
C GLU A 35 -6.57 9.39 6.23
N THR A 36 -5.90 10.36 5.61
CA THR A 36 -5.79 10.46 4.14
C THR A 36 -5.11 9.23 3.54
N TRP A 37 -4.01 8.76 4.14
CA TRP A 37 -3.31 7.57 3.67
C TRP A 37 -4.06 6.26 3.96
N ALA A 38 -4.83 6.19 5.05
CA ALA A 38 -5.72 5.07 5.30
C ALA A 38 -6.77 4.95 4.19
N LEU A 39 -7.40 6.06 3.80
CA LEU A 39 -8.35 6.10 2.69
C LEU A 39 -7.67 5.77 1.34
N ALA A 40 -6.50 6.33 1.06
CA ALA A 40 -5.74 6.03 -0.15
C ALA A 40 -5.42 4.53 -0.26
N THR A 41 -5.05 3.89 0.85
CA THR A 41 -4.75 2.46 0.89
C THR A 41 -5.99 1.61 0.61
N VAL A 42 -7.16 2.00 1.12
CA VAL A 42 -8.44 1.35 0.77
C VAL A 42 -8.70 1.43 -0.74
N PHE A 43 -8.49 2.60 -1.37
CA PHE A 43 -8.64 2.75 -2.82
C PHE A 43 -7.64 1.93 -3.62
N VAL A 44 -6.38 1.87 -3.19
CA VAL A 44 -5.37 1.01 -3.82
C VAL A 44 -5.83 -0.46 -3.79
N TYR A 45 -6.24 -0.97 -2.63
CA TYR A 45 -6.72 -2.36 -2.53
C TYR A 45 -7.98 -2.61 -3.36
N ALA A 46 -8.92 -1.66 -3.39
CA ALA A 46 -10.12 -1.74 -4.21
C ALA A 46 -9.77 -1.79 -5.70
N PHE A 47 -8.84 -0.96 -6.16
CA PHE A 47 -8.36 -0.96 -7.54
C PHE A 47 -7.72 -2.30 -7.90
N ILE A 48 -6.82 -2.84 -7.07
CA ILE A 48 -6.17 -4.13 -7.35
C ILE A 48 -7.19 -5.27 -7.40
N ALA A 49 -8.21 -5.24 -6.55
CA ALA A 49 -9.32 -6.19 -6.60
C ALA A 49 -10.13 -6.04 -7.90
N HIS A 50 -10.40 -4.81 -8.33
CA HIS A 50 -11.16 -4.51 -9.55
C HIS A 50 -10.42 -4.89 -10.83
N MET A 51 -9.08 -4.75 -10.86
CA MET A 51 -8.24 -5.17 -11.99
C MET A 51 -8.45 -6.63 -12.40
N ARG A 52 -8.84 -7.50 -11.46
CA ARG A 52 -9.12 -8.92 -11.74
C ARG A 52 -10.34 -9.14 -12.64
N LEU A 53 -11.25 -8.19 -12.69
CA LEU A 53 -12.46 -8.23 -13.51
C LEU A 53 -12.19 -7.73 -14.94
N ILE A 54 -11.08 -7.04 -15.16
CA ILE A 54 -10.72 -6.46 -16.46
C ILE A 54 -9.88 -7.47 -17.26
N PRO A 55 -10.36 -7.98 -18.41
CA PRO A 55 -9.68 -9.01 -19.19
C PRO A 55 -8.23 -8.63 -19.59
N GLY A 56 -7.99 -7.36 -19.90
CA GLY A 56 -6.66 -6.85 -20.26
C GLY A 56 -5.67 -6.71 -19.10
N LEU A 57 -6.14 -6.74 -17.84
CA LEU A 57 -5.31 -6.54 -16.64
C LEU A 57 -5.20 -7.81 -15.78
N LYS A 58 -5.76 -8.93 -16.25
CA LYS A 58 -5.81 -10.21 -15.51
C LYS A 58 -4.49 -11.00 -15.52
N SER A 59 -3.36 -10.38 -15.90
CA SER A 59 -2.05 -11.03 -15.89
C SER A 59 -1.60 -11.35 -14.46
N LEU A 60 -1.11 -12.58 -14.24
CA LEU A 60 -0.61 -13.02 -12.93
C LEU A 60 0.57 -12.17 -12.44
N PHE A 61 1.45 -11.76 -13.36
CA PHE A 61 2.55 -10.85 -13.06
C PHE A 61 2.06 -9.47 -12.63
N LEU A 62 1.14 -8.88 -13.40
CA LEU A 62 0.59 -7.58 -13.07
C LEU A 62 -0.10 -7.62 -11.70
N PHE A 63 -0.83 -8.70 -11.42
CA PHE A 63 -1.44 -8.92 -10.11
C PHE A 63 -0.40 -8.97 -8.97
N ASN A 64 0.73 -9.65 -9.16
CA ASN A 64 1.79 -9.73 -8.15
C ASN A 64 2.47 -8.38 -7.91
N VAL A 65 2.80 -7.63 -8.97
CA VAL A 65 3.38 -6.28 -8.86
C VAL A 65 2.43 -5.32 -8.17
N MET A 66 1.15 -5.37 -8.53
CA MET A 66 0.12 -4.53 -7.92
C MET A 66 -0.12 -4.88 -6.45
N SER A 67 -0.04 -6.16 -6.07
CA SER A 67 -0.10 -6.59 -4.67
C SER A 67 1.05 -6.00 -3.83
N LEU A 68 2.25 -5.90 -4.40
CA LEU A 68 3.39 -5.26 -3.76
C LEU A 68 3.17 -3.76 -3.56
N ILE A 69 2.57 -3.08 -4.53
CA ILE A 69 2.17 -1.66 -4.41
C ILE A 69 1.14 -1.49 -3.28
N GLY A 70 0.13 -2.36 -3.22
CA GLY A 70 -0.84 -2.38 -2.12
C GLY A 70 -0.18 -2.50 -0.75
N PHE A 71 0.72 -3.47 -0.60
CA PHE A 71 1.48 -3.64 0.64
C PHE A 71 2.35 -2.43 0.99
N SER A 72 2.97 -1.81 -0.02
CA SER A 72 3.77 -0.59 0.16
C SER A 72 2.92 0.60 0.63
N SER A 73 1.67 0.71 0.19
CA SER A 73 0.71 1.73 0.67
C SER A 73 0.40 1.57 2.16
N VAL A 74 0.26 0.32 2.64
CA VAL A 74 0.09 0.03 4.07
C VAL A 74 1.33 0.48 4.84
N ILE A 75 2.53 0.12 4.38
CA ILE A 75 3.79 0.58 5.00
C ILE A 75 3.87 2.10 5.04
N MET A 76 3.47 2.79 3.98
CA MET A 76 3.44 4.25 3.94
C MET A 76 2.48 4.82 5.00
N THR A 77 1.31 4.22 5.19
CA THR A 77 0.34 4.66 6.21
C THR A 77 0.88 4.51 7.64
N TYR A 78 1.54 3.38 7.94
CA TYR A 78 2.04 3.08 9.29
C TYR A 78 3.41 3.70 9.59
N PHE A 79 4.35 3.67 8.66
CA PHE A 79 5.71 4.17 8.85
C PHE A 79 5.89 5.52 8.16
N GLY A 80 5.52 5.60 6.89
CA GLY A 80 5.68 6.80 6.08
C GLY A 80 5.08 8.05 6.72
N VAL A 81 3.82 7.97 7.13
CA VAL A 81 3.14 9.09 7.77
C VAL A 81 3.74 9.44 9.13
N ASN A 82 4.16 8.44 9.91
CA ASN A 82 4.70 8.69 11.25
C ASN A 82 6.07 9.38 11.26
N TYR A 83 6.91 9.11 10.26
CA TYR A 83 8.30 9.59 10.22
C TYR A 83 8.54 10.72 9.21
N TYR A 84 7.72 10.82 8.15
CA TYR A 84 7.96 11.75 7.05
C TYR A 84 6.88 12.82 6.87
N LEU A 85 5.69 12.65 7.46
CA LEU A 85 4.59 13.62 7.37
C LEU A 85 4.21 14.13 8.76
N SER A 86 4.05 15.44 8.90
CA SER A 86 3.64 16.06 10.16
C SER A 86 2.11 16.10 10.30
N GLY A 87 1.59 15.63 11.44
CA GLY A 87 0.16 15.69 11.77
C GLY A 87 -0.09 15.56 13.28
N LEU A 88 -1.35 15.59 13.71
CA LEU A 88 -1.77 15.39 15.11
C LEU A 88 -1.31 14.05 15.69
N HIS A 89 -0.94 13.12 14.82
CA HIS A 89 -0.48 11.78 15.14
C HIS A 89 1.02 11.54 14.89
N SER A 90 1.79 12.59 14.60
CA SER A 90 3.24 12.48 14.38
C SER A 90 3.94 12.44 15.73
N TYR A 91 4.26 11.22 16.20
CA TYR A 91 4.98 11.02 17.46
C TYR A 91 6.48 11.30 17.34
N ALA A 92 7.03 11.37 16.12
CA ALA A 92 8.42 11.73 15.84
C ALA A 92 8.55 13.23 15.53
N LYS A 93 8.35 14.09 16.53
CA LYS A 93 8.68 15.54 16.44
C LYS A 93 10.11 15.77 16.93
N GLY A 94 11.10 15.40 16.13
CA GLY A 94 12.50 15.65 16.47
C GLY A 94 13.42 14.88 15.52
N ASP A 95 13.87 15.58 14.48
CA ASP A 95 14.68 15.13 13.35
C ASP A 95 14.09 14.01 12.49
N ARG A 96 14.08 14.23 11.17
CA ARG A 96 13.65 13.22 10.18
C ARG A 96 14.55 12.00 10.39
N PHE A 97 14.00 10.91 10.91
CA PHE A 97 14.77 9.70 11.09
C PHE A 97 15.32 9.29 9.72
N PRO A 98 16.66 9.24 9.54
CA PRO A 98 17.23 8.93 8.24
C PRO A 98 16.75 7.54 7.82
N VAL A 99 16.28 7.43 6.57
CA VAL A 99 15.79 6.16 6.03
C VAL A 99 16.87 5.11 6.26
N PRO A 100 16.60 4.02 7.01
CA PRO A 100 17.60 2.99 7.24
C PRO A 100 18.18 2.46 5.93
N VAL A 101 19.49 2.22 5.90
CA VAL A 101 20.19 1.80 4.67
C VAL A 101 19.59 0.53 4.07
N PHE A 102 19.07 -0.37 4.91
CA PHE A 102 18.42 -1.61 4.46
C PHE A 102 17.21 -1.37 3.55
N VAL A 103 16.50 -0.24 3.70
CA VAL A 103 15.34 0.10 2.86
C VAL A 103 15.76 0.32 1.41
N TYR A 104 16.93 0.92 1.18
CA TYR A 104 17.45 1.07 -0.18
C TYR A 104 17.79 -0.28 -0.80
N TYR A 105 18.40 -1.20 -0.04
CA TYR A 105 18.70 -2.55 -0.52
C TYR A 105 17.43 -3.35 -0.84
N THR A 106 16.37 -3.22 -0.04
CA THR A 106 15.10 -3.91 -0.33
C THR A 106 14.39 -3.33 -1.54
N LEU A 107 14.44 -2.01 -1.75
CA LEU A 107 13.89 -1.40 -2.97
C LEU A 107 14.64 -1.85 -4.24
N ILE A 108 15.97 -1.90 -4.17
CA ILE A 108 16.79 -2.39 -5.29
C ILE A 108 16.48 -3.86 -5.57
N SER A 109 16.41 -4.72 -4.54
CA SER A 109 16.11 -6.14 -4.74
C SER A 109 14.71 -6.36 -5.32
N ILE A 110 13.73 -5.59 -4.88
CA ILE A 110 12.37 -5.59 -5.45
C ILE A 110 12.38 -5.22 -6.93
N ILE A 111 13.10 -4.15 -7.32
CA ILE A 111 13.17 -3.71 -8.71
C ILE A 111 13.84 -4.80 -9.55
N VAL A 112 14.97 -5.33 -9.10
CA VAL A 112 15.70 -6.40 -9.80
C VAL A 112 14.81 -7.64 -9.99
N VAL A 113 14.15 -8.12 -8.92
CA VAL A 113 13.26 -9.28 -8.99
C VAL A 113 12.07 -9.01 -9.92
N THR A 114 11.49 -7.82 -9.87
CA THR A 114 10.36 -7.44 -10.74
C THR A 114 10.79 -7.42 -12.21
N THR A 115 11.95 -6.84 -12.51
CA THR A 115 12.50 -6.80 -13.87
C THR A 115 12.88 -8.18 -14.37
N LEU A 116 13.53 -9.01 -13.55
CA LEU A 116 13.86 -10.39 -13.91
C LEU A 116 12.59 -11.23 -14.14
N SER A 117 11.59 -11.09 -13.27
CA SER A 117 10.30 -11.76 -13.43
C SER A 117 9.58 -11.32 -14.70
N TYR A 118 9.69 -10.03 -15.09
CA TYR A 118 9.12 -9.53 -16.32
C TYR A 118 9.78 -10.13 -17.56
N ILE A 119 11.12 -10.18 -17.58
CA ILE A 119 11.89 -10.77 -18.67
C ILE A 119 11.56 -12.27 -18.78
N ASN A 120 11.51 -12.97 -17.65
CA ASN A 120 11.18 -14.39 -17.62
C ASN A 120 9.76 -14.66 -18.14
N GLN A 121 8.77 -13.87 -17.73
CA GLN A 121 7.41 -13.99 -18.25
C GLN A 121 7.33 -13.75 -19.76
N ARG A 122 8.09 -12.77 -20.28
CA ARG A 122 8.18 -12.54 -21.73
C ARG A 122 8.86 -13.70 -22.48
N ARG A 123 9.83 -14.39 -21.87
CA ARG A 123 10.47 -15.58 -22.46
C ARG A 123 9.49 -16.75 -22.53
N LEU A 124 8.80 -17.06 -21.43
CA LEU A 124 7.81 -18.13 -21.37
C LEU A 124 6.67 -17.93 -22.38
N ASN A 125 6.19 -16.70 -22.55
CA ASN A 125 5.15 -16.39 -23.52
C ASN A 125 5.61 -16.54 -24.99
N LYS A 126 6.92 -16.49 -25.28
CA LYS A 126 7.47 -16.69 -26.62
C LYS A 126 7.75 -18.16 -26.96
N GLU A 127 8.03 -18.98 -25.95
CA GLU A 127 8.29 -20.43 -26.13
C GLU A 127 7.01 -21.25 -26.25
N GLY A 128 5.88 -20.72 -25.76
CA GLY A 128 4.56 -21.36 -25.82
C GLY A 128 3.66 -20.97 -27.00
N SER A 129 4.17 -20.22 -27.99
CA SER A 129 3.47 -19.81 -29.23
C SER A 129 4.11 -20.43 -30.45
#